data_AF-A0A7F5RI59-F1
#
_entry.id   AF-A0A7F5RI59-F1
#
_cell.length_a   1.000
_cell.length_b   1.000
_cell.length_c   1.000
_cell.angle_alpha   90.00
_cell.angle_beta   90.00
_cell.angle_gamma   90.00
#
_symmetry.space_group_name_H-M   'P 1'
#
loop_
_entity.id
_entity.type
_entity.pdbx_description
1 polymer ?
#
loop_
_entity_poly.entity_id
_entity_poly.type
_entity_poly.pdbx_seq_one_letter_code
_entity_poly.pdbx_strand_id
1 'polypeptide(L)'
;MKIKICFLLLFFQSFDFCFGSDNATYQESKKSRVRRIVGGYPAKMPPYDDPLVFINFAGRFAKVRGVLDFPHYVFRGLRFAEPPIKKERFQYRLGSLGFLSTQSAELPGNAGFWDMVMAVRWVRNYIGYFGGNPYNIVVMGHGSGASSAMLMALNKVAKGYANGVIALSGTAVSNWAMDDDPNGVARELAETQGCPTTSALAMIKCLQSIPAQNIINADSQIQMQRVNSRGFMGAMSRSLGASPVVEGVHDGRSLPSGVEHEPFKQMSEGNIPNIPLFTGVTKEETKRAVNSVFKDEVLQSLQTKSEFLNKVLIQELQSFTAIGKESIIGSQNGLWKTLDSFKFGKYIDVAKNNVVEAFGKITEATADALFNLPAFLSVNLWSKSKAPTFLYSFDHIPKVSKAHYFLAGLPFVGNNSAQERSASHGEDLAFLFDAYTLEGEPLDLNGDFTEEDMQVRNVFVEAIASFAKHKKISFENKDLPSFSSSNNNFFQISSAPKIESNFRFCQMGLWAGLADRLQDAQCKVFNILDSELKNYQKQLFDVAGVPQKNLPKVPNVGIGGLTSHIGQNLGGIFGKK
;
A
#
# COMPACT_ATOMS: atom_id res chain seq x y z
N MET A 1 2.16 -34.69 5.14
CA MET A 1 1.50 -34.10 3.96
C MET A 1 1.90 -32.62 3.87
N LYS A 2 2.95 -32.27 3.11
CA LYS A 2 3.51 -30.89 3.06
C LYS A 2 2.93 -30.16 1.84
N ILE A 3 1.97 -29.27 2.06
CA ILE A 3 1.45 -28.34 1.04
C ILE A 3 2.47 -27.21 0.88
N LYS A 4 3.09 -27.10 -0.30
CA LYS A 4 4.02 -26.02 -0.66
C LYS A 4 3.21 -24.78 -1.08
N ILE A 5 3.52 -23.64 -0.47
CA ILE A 5 2.82 -22.36 -0.63
C ILE A 5 3.62 -21.50 -1.60
N CYS A 6 2.95 -20.79 -2.50
CA CYS A 6 3.57 -19.80 -3.37
C CYS A 6 3.07 -18.41 -2.95
N PHE A 7 3.98 -17.47 -2.71
CA PHE A 7 3.62 -16.06 -2.74
C PHE A 7 4.08 -15.44 -4.07
N LEU A 8 3.33 -14.44 -4.53
CA LEU A 8 3.81 -13.52 -5.56
C LEU A 8 4.10 -12.20 -4.85
N LEU A 9 5.37 -11.81 -4.86
CA LEU A 9 5.85 -10.56 -4.30
C LEU A 9 5.78 -9.46 -5.37
N LEU A 10 4.96 -8.44 -5.11
CA LEU A 10 4.88 -7.23 -5.91
C LEU A 10 5.71 -6.16 -5.22
N PHE A 11 6.89 -5.87 -5.77
CA PHE A 11 7.71 -4.73 -5.36
C PHE A 11 7.54 -3.60 -6.35
N PHE A 12 7.33 -2.39 -5.87
CA PHE A 12 7.69 -1.20 -6.64
C PHE A 12 9.17 -1.00 -6.41
N GLN A 13 9.96 -1.12 -7.48
CA GLN A 13 11.37 -0.81 -7.38
C GLN A 13 11.49 0.71 -7.22
N SER A 14 12.19 1.10 -6.17
CA SER A 14 12.51 2.47 -5.82
C SER A 14 13.28 3.13 -6.95
N PHE A 15 13.02 4.43 -7.11
CA PHE A 15 13.52 5.29 -8.15
C PHE A 15 15.00 5.62 -7.91
N ASP A 16 15.85 5.32 -8.90
CA ASP A 16 17.20 5.87 -8.90
C ASP A 16 17.11 7.40 -9.09
N PHE A 17 17.32 8.14 -8.01
CA PHE A 17 17.76 9.52 -8.11
C PHE A 17 19.17 9.50 -8.68
N CYS A 18 19.30 9.74 -9.99
CA CYS A 18 20.61 9.97 -10.59
C CYS A 18 21.21 11.27 -10.04
N PHE A 19 21.89 11.19 -8.90
CA PHE A 19 22.97 12.12 -8.61
C PHE A 19 24.11 11.79 -9.58
N GLY A 20 24.36 12.71 -10.51
CA GLY A 20 25.45 12.57 -11.46
C GLY A 20 26.79 12.43 -10.73
N SER A 21 27.50 11.34 -11.00
CA SER A 21 28.94 11.36 -11.06
C SER A 21 29.35 11.08 -12.50
N ASP A 22 29.77 12.14 -13.18
CA ASP A 22 30.45 12.05 -14.46
C ASP A 22 31.72 11.21 -14.27
N ASN A 23 31.76 10.01 -14.85
CA ASN A 23 32.87 9.47 -15.64
C ASN A 23 32.73 7.96 -15.84
N ALA A 24 32.03 7.56 -16.89
CA ALA A 24 32.29 6.29 -17.57
C ALA A 24 32.05 6.45 -19.06
N THR A 25 33.12 6.67 -19.81
CA THR A 25 33.13 6.68 -21.28
C THR A 25 32.68 5.32 -21.81
N TYR A 26 31.48 5.25 -22.37
CA TYR A 26 30.99 4.07 -23.09
C TYR A 26 31.37 4.17 -24.57
N GLN A 27 32.25 3.28 -25.05
CA GLN A 27 32.56 3.18 -26.48
C GLN A 27 31.47 2.40 -27.22
N GLU A 28 30.83 3.06 -28.18
CA GLU A 28 29.80 2.50 -29.04
C GLU A 28 30.44 1.61 -30.14
N SER A 29 30.25 0.29 -30.06
CA SER A 29 30.63 -0.60 -31.17
C SER A 29 29.46 -0.80 -32.13
N LYS A 30 29.57 -0.23 -33.33
CA LYS A 30 28.69 -0.50 -34.48
C LYS A 30 28.61 -2.01 -34.73
N LYS A 31 27.43 -2.62 -34.59
CA LYS A 31 27.16 -3.95 -35.17
C LYS A 31 25.89 -3.92 -36.01
N SER A 32 26.08 -4.28 -37.28
CA SER A 32 25.02 -4.44 -38.27
C SER A 32 24.09 -5.60 -37.91
N ARG A 33 22.82 -5.48 -38.30
CA ARG A 33 21.78 -6.48 -38.07
C ARG A 33 22.06 -7.74 -38.92
N VAL A 34 22.15 -8.91 -38.29
CA VAL A 34 22.20 -10.21 -38.99
C VAL A 34 20.98 -11.04 -38.59
N ARG A 35 20.19 -11.48 -39.57
CA ARG A 35 19.13 -12.49 -39.38
C ARG A 35 19.78 -13.82 -38.97
N ARG A 36 19.36 -14.41 -37.85
CA ARG A 36 19.66 -15.80 -37.51
C ARG A 36 18.36 -16.58 -37.40
N ILE A 37 18.20 -17.54 -38.31
CA ILE A 37 17.26 -18.67 -38.17
C ILE A 37 17.77 -19.53 -37.02
N VAL A 38 16.89 -19.98 -36.12
CA VAL A 38 17.28 -20.83 -34.98
C VAL A 38 16.48 -22.13 -35.03
N GLY A 39 17.07 -23.15 -35.66
CA GLY A 39 16.81 -24.56 -35.35
C GLY A 39 18.06 -25.08 -34.63
N GLY A 40 17.94 -25.48 -33.37
CA GLY A 40 19.05 -25.95 -32.54
C GLY A 40 19.00 -27.46 -32.30
N TYR A 41 20.17 -28.09 -32.19
CA TYR A 41 20.36 -29.52 -31.88
C TYR A 41 19.77 -29.92 -30.52
N PRO A 42 19.32 -31.18 -30.34
CA PRO A 42 18.88 -31.70 -29.05
C PRO A 42 20.01 -31.67 -28.02
N ALA A 43 19.70 -31.19 -26.81
CA ALA A 43 20.63 -31.15 -25.70
C ALA A 43 20.90 -32.58 -25.16
N LYS A 44 22.11 -32.82 -24.64
CA LYS A 44 22.44 -34.07 -23.92
C LYS A 44 21.47 -34.27 -22.75
N MET A 45 21.09 -35.53 -22.52
CA MET A 45 20.31 -35.92 -21.34
C MET A 45 21.04 -35.48 -20.06
N PRO A 46 20.35 -34.81 -19.12
CA PRO A 46 20.93 -34.47 -17.83
C PRO A 46 21.19 -35.74 -16.98
N PRO A 47 22.08 -35.67 -15.98
CA PRO A 47 22.26 -36.73 -14.99
C PRO A 47 20.93 -37.10 -14.30
N TYR A 48 20.81 -38.34 -13.83
CA TYR A 48 19.57 -38.93 -13.28
C TYR A 48 18.95 -38.10 -12.13
N ASP A 49 19.78 -37.33 -11.41
CA ASP A 49 19.40 -36.56 -10.23
C ASP A 49 19.38 -35.03 -10.46
N ASP A 50 19.44 -34.56 -11.71
CA ASP A 50 19.46 -33.12 -12.01
C ASP A 50 18.03 -32.58 -12.26
N PRO A 51 17.45 -31.78 -11.35
CA PRO A 51 16.12 -31.19 -11.51
C PRO A 51 16.14 -30.10 -12.61
N LEU A 52 15.90 -30.49 -13.86
CA LEU A 52 15.97 -29.62 -15.02
C LEU A 52 14.62 -29.53 -15.75
N VAL A 53 14.02 -28.33 -15.80
CA VAL A 53 12.79 -28.09 -16.57
C VAL A 53 13.13 -27.29 -17.83
N PHE A 54 12.77 -27.86 -18.98
CA PHE A 54 12.83 -27.18 -20.28
C PHE A 54 11.42 -26.74 -20.67
N ILE A 55 11.27 -25.46 -20.98
CA ILE A 55 10.02 -24.93 -21.54
C ILE A 55 10.32 -24.43 -22.94
N ASN A 56 9.57 -24.93 -23.92
CA ASN A 56 9.54 -24.41 -25.27
C ASN A 56 8.11 -23.93 -25.57
N PHE A 57 7.95 -22.63 -25.81
CA PHE A 57 6.68 -22.06 -26.25
C PHE A 57 6.93 -21.04 -27.35
N ALA A 58 6.24 -21.21 -28.49
CA ALA A 58 6.34 -20.33 -29.66
C ALA A 58 7.80 -20.06 -30.14
N GLY A 59 8.67 -21.09 -30.08
CA GLY A 59 10.06 -20.99 -30.52
C GLY A 59 10.99 -20.25 -29.54
N ARG A 60 10.53 -19.95 -28.33
CA ARG A 60 11.34 -19.40 -27.24
C ARG A 60 11.62 -20.47 -26.21
N PHE A 61 12.86 -20.50 -25.73
CA PHE A 61 13.35 -21.51 -24.79
C PHE A 61 13.63 -20.88 -23.43
N ALA A 62 13.17 -21.53 -22.37
CA ALA A 62 13.57 -21.25 -20.99
C ALA A 62 14.10 -22.53 -20.33
N LYS A 63 15.17 -22.39 -19.54
CA LYS A 63 15.80 -23.46 -18.78
C LYS A 63 15.75 -23.10 -17.30
N VAL A 64 15.14 -23.96 -16.49
CA VAL A 64 15.17 -23.84 -15.04
C VAL A 64 15.97 -24.99 -14.46
N ARG A 65 16.98 -24.66 -13.64
CA ARG A 65 17.85 -25.63 -12.95
C ARG A 65 17.59 -25.58 -11.45
N GLY A 66 17.38 -26.73 -10.84
CA GLY A 66 17.37 -26.88 -9.39
C GLY A 66 18.68 -27.39 -8.79
N VAL A 67 18.74 -27.39 -7.47
CA VAL A 67 19.82 -27.86 -6.61
C VAL A 67 19.20 -28.84 -5.60
N LEU A 68 19.81 -29.99 -5.37
CA LEU A 68 19.38 -30.94 -4.34
C LEU A 68 19.81 -30.44 -2.96
N ASP A 69 18.85 -30.15 -2.08
CA ASP A 69 19.04 -29.78 -0.67
C ASP A 69 18.28 -30.79 0.19
N PHE A 70 18.99 -31.85 0.60
CA PHE A 70 18.41 -33.10 1.08
C PHE A 70 17.41 -32.88 2.24
N PRO A 71 16.22 -33.53 2.22
CA PRO A 71 15.77 -34.56 1.28
C PRO A 71 14.98 -34.01 0.08
N HIS A 72 15.15 -32.75 -0.32
CA HIS A 72 14.31 -32.10 -1.33
C HIS A 72 15.12 -31.55 -2.51
N TYR A 73 14.63 -31.77 -3.73
CA TYR A 73 15.09 -31.01 -4.89
C TYR A 73 14.53 -29.57 -4.82
N VAL A 74 15.42 -28.58 -4.85
CA VAL A 74 15.12 -27.14 -4.83
C VAL A 74 15.32 -26.58 -6.23
N PHE A 75 14.25 -26.44 -7.00
CA PHE A 75 14.28 -25.67 -8.24
C PHE A 75 14.41 -24.19 -7.88
N ARG A 76 15.42 -23.46 -8.39
CA ARG A 76 15.60 -22.01 -8.12
C ARG A 76 14.54 -21.18 -8.85
N GLY A 77 13.29 -21.36 -8.44
CA GLY A 77 12.14 -20.49 -8.67
C GLY A 77 11.44 -20.29 -7.33
N LEU A 78 11.34 -19.03 -6.91
CA LEU A 78 10.69 -18.54 -5.67
C LEU A 78 11.05 -19.32 -4.38
N ARG A 79 12.31 -19.19 -3.92
CA ARG A 79 12.68 -19.37 -2.51
C ARG A 79 12.53 -18.02 -1.81
N PHE A 80 11.77 -17.97 -0.72
CA PHE A 80 11.48 -16.76 0.08
C PHE A 80 12.63 -16.43 1.03
N ALA A 81 12.76 -15.13 1.32
CA ALA A 81 13.64 -14.48 2.30
C ALA A 81 15.04 -13.99 1.84
N GLU A 82 15.33 -14.03 0.54
CA GLU A 82 16.41 -13.24 -0.08
C GLU A 82 15.80 -12.28 -1.14
N PRO A 83 16.33 -11.08 -1.33
CA PRO A 83 15.75 -9.97 -2.08
C PRO A 83 15.85 -10.21 -3.59
N PRO A 84 15.35 -9.30 -4.44
CA PRO A 84 15.32 -9.28 -5.92
C PRO A 84 16.56 -9.61 -6.79
N ILE A 85 17.50 -10.45 -6.37
CA ILE A 85 18.67 -10.87 -7.14
C ILE A 85 18.40 -11.85 -8.32
N LYS A 86 18.79 -11.47 -9.55
CA LYS A 86 18.74 -12.17 -10.87
C LYS A 86 17.52 -11.93 -11.79
N LYS A 87 17.79 -12.09 -13.11
CA LYS A 87 16.93 -11.84 -14.30
C LYS A 87 15.62 -12.64 -14.37
N GLU A 88 15.35 -13.54 -13.42
CA GLU A 88 14.23 -14.47 -13.47
C GLU A 88 13.03 -14.09 -12.56
N ARG A 89 12.72 -12.79 -12.41
CA ARG A 89 11.60 -12.30 -11.58
C ARG A 89 10.46 -11.70 -12.41
N PHE A 90 9.26 -11.74 -11.86
CA PHE A 90 8.13 -10.98 -12.41
C PHE A 90 8.36 -9.51 -12.13
N GLN A 91 8.77 -8.80 -13.18
CA GLN A 91 8.77 -7.35 -13.22
C GLN A 91 7.50 -6.89 -13.94
N TYR A 92 7.06 -5.68 -13.64
CA TYR A 92 6.02 -4.98 -14.40
C TYR A 92 6.55 -3.63 -14.84
N ARG A 93 5.92 -3.04 -15.86
CA ARG A 93 6.29 -1.70 -16.31
C ARG A 93 6.07 -0.67 -15.20
N LEU A 94 7.04 0.23 -15.04
CA LEU A 94 7.07 1.28 -14.01
C LEU A 94 6.85 2.67 -14.63
N GLY A 95 6.59 3.66 -13.78
CA GLY A 95 6.45 5.06 -14.16
C GLY A 95 5.47 5.26 -15.32
N SER A 96 5.79 6.20 -16.20
CA SER A 96 4.96 6.52 -17.36
C SER A 96 4.87 5.37 -18.37
N LEU A 97 5.85 4.47 -18.42
CA LEU A 97 5.77 3.28 -19.28
C LEU A 97 4.72 2.27 -18.80
N GLY A 98 4.39 2.28 -17.50
CA GLY A 98 3.42 1.37 -16.90
C GLY A 98 2.06 2.00 -16.61
N PHE A 99 2.02 3.28 -16.27
CA PHE A 99 0.85 3.85 -15.62
C PHE A 99 0.33 5.16 -16.24
N LEU A 100 1.02 5.70 -17.25
CA LEU A 100 0.58 6.94 -17.91
C LEU A 100 -0.84 6.79 -18.45
N SER A 101 -1.68 7.78 -18.19
CA SER A 101 -3.07 7.80 -18.62
C SER A 101 -3.49 9.19 -19.07
N THR A 102 -4.30 9.25 -20.12
CA THR A 102 -5.01 10.46 -20.58
C THR A 102 -6.51 10.36 -20.30
N GLN A 103 -6.94 9.40 -19.46
CA GLN A 103 -8.34 9.07 -19.20
C GLN A 103 -9.18 8.93 -20.48
N SER A 104 -8.53 8.45 -21.54
CA SER A 104 -9.13 8.22 -22.86
C SER A 104 -9.08 6.74 -23.20
N ALA A 105 -9.85 6.33 -24.20
CA ALA A 105 -9.82 4.94 -24.68
C ALA A 105 -8.45 4.59 -25.28
N GLU A 106 -7.72 5.57 -25.82
CA GLU A 106 -6.43 5.41 -26.47
C GLU A 106 -5.27 5.19 -25.48
N LEU A 107 -5.27 5.91 -24.35
CA LEU A 107 -4.32 5.70 -23.25
C LEU A 107 -5.03 5.76 -21.90
N PRO A 108 -5.64 4.65 -21.47
CA PRO A 108 -6.45 4.52 -20.26
C PRO A 108 -5.63 4.37 -18.98
N GLY A 109 -4.36 3.96 -19.08
CA GLY A 109 -3.47 3.67 -17.93
C GLY A 109 -3.34 2.19 -17.57
N ASN A 110 -2.77 1.94 -16.39
CA ASN A 110 -2.72 0.63 -15.72
C ASN A 110 -2.04 -0.52 -16.48
N ALA A 111 -1.19 -0.23 -17.46
CA ALA A 111 -0.46 -1.27 -18.20
C ALA A 111 0.45 -2.11 -17.28
N GLY A 112 1.12 -1.48 -16.31
CA GLY A 112 1.90 -2.15 -15.27
C GLY A 112 1.04 -2.99 -14.33
N PHE A 113 -0.19 -2.55 -14.03
CA PHE A 113 -1.15 -3.36 -13.28
C PHE A 113 -1.54 -4.63 -14.05
N TRP A 114 -1.77 -4.52 -15.36
CA TRP A 114 -2.04 -5.68 -16.21
C TRP A 114 -0.85 -6.64 -16.31
N ASP A 115 0.38 -6.14 -16.32
CA ASP A 115 1.58 -6.99 -16.23
C ASP A 115 1.56 -7.82 -14.93
N MET A 116 1.19 -7.21 -13.80
CA MET A 116 1.04 -7.91 -12.52
C MET A 116 -0.06 -8.97 -12.58
N VAL A 117 -1.23 -8.67 -13.16
CA VAL A 117 -2.32 -9.66 -13.33
C VAL A 117 -1.87 -10.83 -14.21
N MET A 118 -1.15 -10.56 -15.30
CA MET A 118 -0.59 -11.60 -16.17
C MET A 118 0.44 -12.47 -15.44
N ALA A 119 1.29 -11.87 -14.60
CA ALA A 119 2.24 -12.59 -13.77
C ALA A 119 1.53 -13.57 -12.82
N VAL A 120 0.48 -13.13 -12.11
CA VAL A 120 -0.27 -14.01 -11.19
C VAL A 120 -0.95 -15.14 -11.96
N ARG A 121 -1.52 -14.83 -13.13
CA ARG A 121 -2.15 -15.83 -13.99
C ARG A 121 -1.12 -16.86 -14.47
N TRP A 122 0.09 -16.43 -14.84
CA TRP A 122 1.18 -17.34 -15.17
C TRP A 122 1.53 -18.22 -13.97
N VAL A 123 1.72 -17.63 -12.79
CA VAL A 123 2.02 -18.40 -11.56
C VAL A 123 0.92 -19.43 -11.32
N ARG A 124 -0.34 -19.05 -11.39
CA ARG A 124 -1.45 -20.01 -11.23
C ARG A 124 -1.40 -21.16 -12.23
N ASN A 125 -1.09 -20.89 -13.48
CA ASN A 125 -1.08 -21.91 -14.52
C ASN A 125 0.13 -22.85 -14.41
N TYR A 126 1.27 -22.36 -13.92
CA TYR A 126 2.54 -23.08 -14.02
C TYR A 126 3.19 -23.45 -12.69
N ILE A 127 2.75 -22.90 -11.55
CA ILE A 127 3.42 -23.15 -10.27
C ILE A 127 3.38 -24.62 -9.83
N GLY A 128 2.41 -25.40 -10.32
CA GLY A 128 2.34 -26.84 -10.11
C GLY A 128 3.57 -27.59 -10.61
N TYR A 129 4.21 -27.14 -11.70
CA TYR A 129 5.45 -27.72 -12.23
C TYR A 129 6.66 -27.48 -11.31
N PHE A 130 6.57 -26.49 -10.42
CA PHE A 130 7.58 -26.18 -9.40
C PHE A 130 7.19 -26.76 -8.03
N GLY A 131 6.09 -27.52 -7.97
CA GLY A 131 5.56 -28.14 -6.78
C GLY A 131 4.74 -27.22 -5.88
N GLY A 132 4.44 -25.98 -6.28
CA GLY A 132 3.54 -25.11 -5.52
C GLY A 132 2.06 -25.41 -5.79
N ASN A 133 1.19 -24.99 -4.87
CA ASN A 133 -0.25 -25.18 -5.02
C ASN A 133 -0.90 -24.02 -5.83
N PRO A 134 -1.41 -24.25 -7.06
CA PRO A 134 -2.04 -23.20 -7.86
C PRO A 134 -3.38 -22.70 -7.29
N TYR A 135 -3.94 -23.37 -6.27
CA TYR A 135 -5.16 -22.99 -5.56
C TYR A 135 -4.89 -22.32 -4.21
N ASN A 136 -3.62 -22.11 -3.85
CA ASN A 136 -3.25 -21.35 -2.65
C ASN A 136 -2.11 -20.39 -2.98
N ILE A 137 -2.47 -19.31 -3.69
CA ILE A 137 -1.57 -18.23 -4.05
C ILE A 137 -1.86 -17.03 -3.14
N VAL A 138 -0.82 -16.45 -2.56
CA VAL A 138 -0.92 -15.21 -1.79
C VAL A 138 -0.15 -14.11 -2.50
N VAL A 139 -0.81 -12.99 -2.77
CA VAL A 139 -0.12 -11.80 -3.28
C VAL A 139 0.35 -10.97 -2.10
N MET A 140 1.62 -10.57 -2.12
CA MET A 140 2.24 -9.81 -1.05
C MET A 140 2.97 -8.61 -1.63
N GLY A 141 2.93 -7.47 -0.96
CA GLY A 141 3.73 -6.31 -1.35
C GLY A 141 3.96 -5.36 -0.19
N HIS A 142 4.87 -4.42 -0.39
CA HIS A 142 5.19 -3.33 0.54
C HIS A 142 4.94 -1.97 -0.12
N GLY A 143 4.44 -0.98 0.62
CA GLY A 143 4.18 0.37 0.11
C GLY A 143 3.22 0.35 -1.09
N SER A 144 3.62 0.90 -2.23
CA SER A 144 2.83 0.85 -3.47
C SER A 144 2.65 -0.58 -4.03
N GLY A 145 3.54 -1.52 -3.69
CA GLY A 145 3.32 -2.95 -3.93
C GLY A 145 2.19 -3.53 -3.09
N ALA A 146 2.04 -3.07 -1.84
CA ALA A 146 0.92 -3.45 -0.96
C ALA A 146 -0.41 -2.90 -1.48
N SER A 147 -0.42 -1.63 -1.92
CA SER A 147 -1.55 -1.02 -2.63
C SER A 147 -1.93 -1.83 -3.86
N SER A 148 -0.96 -2.20 -4.69
CA SER A 148 -1.18 -3.02 -5.90
C SER A 148 -1.75 -4.41 -5.59
N ALA A 149 -1.27 -5.07 -4.53
CA ALA A 149 -1.78 -6.37 -4.10
C ALA A 149 -3.25 -6.28 -3.64
N MET A 150 -3.63 -5.23 -2.92
CA MET A 150 -5.01 -4.98 -2.54
C MET A 150 -5.89 -4.60 -3.73
N LEU A 151 -5.42 -3.72 -4.62
CA LEU A 151 -6.12 -3.35 -5.86
C LEU A 151 -6.40 -4.59 -6.72
N MET A 152 -5.44 -5.50 -6.80
CA MET A 152 -5.61 -6.77 -7.50
C MET A 152 -6.71 -7.62 -6.87
N ALA A 153 -6.79 -7.72 -5.54
CA ALA A 153 -7.85 -8.46 -4.87
C ALA A 153 -9.24 -7.81 -5.00
N LEU A 154 -9.31 -6.48 -5.06
CA LEU A 154 -10.55 -5.72 -5.28
C LEU A 154 -11.10 -5.86 -6.70
N ASN A 155 -10.25 -6.26 -7.65
CA ASN A 155 -10.54 -6.25 -9.07
C ASN A 155 -11.09 -7.59 -9.58
N LYS A 156 -12.13 -7.51 -10.43
CA LYS A 156 -12.74 -8.66 -11.11
C LYS A 156 -11.78 -9.42 -12.03
N VAL A 157 -10.84 -8.73 -12.69
CA VAL A 157 -9.94 -9.33 -13.70
C VAL A 157 -8.91 -10.25 -13.05
N ALA A 158 -8.62 -10.04 -11.77
CA ALA A 158 -7.75 -10.91 -10.98
C ALA A 158 -8.51 -11.86 -10.05
N LYS A 159 -9.85 -11.86 -10.12
CA LYS A 159 -10.71 -12.66 -9.25
C LYS A 159 -10.37 -14.15 -9.38
N GLY A 160 -10.11 -14.75 -8.23
CA GLY A 160 -9.79 -16.16 -8.10
C GLY A 160 -8.33 -16.51 -8.40
N TYR A 161 -7.48 -15.58 -8.85
CA TYR A 161 -6.03 -15.86 -9.01
C TYR A 161 -5.26 -15.81 -7.69
N ALA A 162 -5.71 -15.01 -6.74
CA ALA A 162 -5.16 -14.94 -5.39
C ALA A 162 -6.20 -15.40 -4.35
N ASN A 163 -5.71 -16.09 -3.32
CA ASN A 163 -6.47 -16.64 -2.19
C ASN A 163 -6.10 -15.98 -0.86
N GLY A 164 -5.28 -14.94 -0.88
CA GLY A 164 -4.93 -14.12 0.26
C GLY A 164 -4.09 -12.92 -0.17
N VAL A 165 -4.14 -11.87 0.63
CA VAL A 165 -3.36 -10.64 0.44
C VAL A 165 -2.53 -10.37 1.67
N ILE A 166 -1.26 -10.04 1.47
CA ILE A 166 -0.41 -9.45 2.50
C ILE A 166 0.00 -8.05 2.05
N ALA A 167 -0.38 -7.03 2.80
CA ALA A 167 -0.18 -5.63 2.43
C ALA A 167 0.62 -4.93 3.54
N LEU A 168 1.94 -4.78 3.31
CA LEU A 168 2.87 -4.24 4.29
C LEU A 168 3.03 -2.72 4.09
N SER A 169 2.78 -1.93 5.13
CA SER A 169 3.03 -0.48 5.15
C SER A 169 2.44 0.27 3.93
N GLY A 170 1.24 -0.12 3.52
CA GLY A 170 0.55 0.42 2.35
C GLY A 170 -0.78 -0.29 2.05
N THR A 171 -1.74 0.44 1.47
CA THR A 171 -3.07 -0.10 1.17
C THR A 171 -3.66 0.46 -0.11
N ALA A 172 -4.75 -0.13 -0.62
CA ALA A 172 -5.48 0.43 -1.76
C ALA A 172 -6.16 1.78 -1.47
N VAL A 173 -6.40 2.11 -0.18
CA VAL A 173 -7.01 3.38 0.24
C VAL A 173 -5.97 4.41 0.70
N SER A 174 -4.68 4.08 0.58
CA SER A 174 -3.60 5.05 0.80
C SER A 174 -3.73 6.19 -0.21
N ASN A 175 -3.55 7.41 0.27
CA ASN A 175 -3.76 8.64 -0.51
C ASN A 175 -2.83 8.78 -1.74
N TRP A 176 -1.72 8.06 -1.75
CA TRP A 176 -0.73 7.94 -2.83
C TRP A 176 -0.87 6.66 -3.66
N ALA A 177 -1.85 5.80 -3.39
CA ALA A 177 -2.05 4.52 -4.10
C ALA A 177 -2.58 4.70 -5.54
N MET A 178 -3.29 5.80 -5.78
CA MET A 178 -3.91 6.14 -7.06
C MET A 178 -3.47 7.55 -7.49
N ASP A 179 -3.37 7.75 -8.81
CA ASP A 179 -3.16 9.06 -9.40
C ASP A 179 -4.44 9.90 -9.32
N ASP A 180 -4.34 11.11 -8.77
CA ASP A 180 -5.45 12.05 -8.65
C ASP A 180 -5.51 13.07 -9.79
N ASP A 181 -4.48 13.15 -10.64
CA ASP A 181 -4.46 13.98 -11.85
C ASP A 181 -3.66 13.32 -12.99
N PRO A 182 -4.14 12.17 -13.53
CA PRO A 182 -3.42 11.45 -14.58
C PRO A 182 -3.27 12.27 -15.87
N ASN A 183 -4.26 13.12 -16.20
CA ASN A 183 -4.18 14.01 -17.36
C ASN A 183 -3.09 15.07 -17.18
N GLY A 184 -2.97 15.66 -15.99
CA GLY A 184 -1.90 16.59 -15.65
C GLY A 184 -0.53 15.94 -15.77
N VAL A 185 -0.36 14.72 -15.24
CA VAL A 185 0.88 13.94 -15.38
C VAL A 185 1.23 13.68 -16.84
N ALA A 186 0.26 13.24 -17.65
CA ALA A 186 0.49 12.97 -19.07
C ALA A 186 0.88 14.22 -19.85
N ARG A 187 0.24 15.36 -19.55
CA ARG A 187 0.57 16.65 -20.15
C ARG A 187 1.97 17.11 -19.75
N GLU A 188 2.34 17.03 -18.47
CA GLU A 188 3.65 17.45 -17.96
C GLU A 188 4.79 16.63 -18.59
N LEU A 189 4.59 15.31 -18.74
CA LEU A 189 5.52 14.45 -19.46
C LEU A 189 5.63 14.84 -20.94
N ALA A 190 4.50 15.06 -21.60
CA ALA A 190 4.47 15.47 -23.00
C ALA A 190 5.19 16.80 -23.22
N GLU A 191 4.94 17.81 -22.39
CA GLU A 191 5.60 19.12 -22.43
C GLU A 191 7.12 18.97 -22.24
N THR A 192 7.54 18.17 -21.26
CA THR A 192 8.96 17.89 -20.98
C THR A 192 9.68 17.26 -22.18
N GLN A 193 8.97 16.49 -23.00
CA GLN A 193 9.51 15.83 -24.20
C GLN A 193 9.24 16.59 -25.51
N GLY A 194 8.63 17.78 -25.43
CA GLY A 194 8.27 18.56 -26.63
C GLY A 194 7.16 17.92 -27.47
N CYS A 195 6.32 17.08 -26.87
CA CYS A 195 5.20 16.42 -27.53
C CYS A 195 3.91 17.27 -27.50
N PRO A 196 3.03 17.16 -28.53
CA PRO A 196 1.75 17.87 -28.55
C PRO A 196 0.84 17.48 -27.39
N THR A 197 0.12 18.44 -26.82
CA THR A 197 -0.81 18.23 -25.68
C THR A 197 -2.28 18.44 -26.02
N THR A 198 -2.59 18.95 -27.21
CA THR A 198 -3.94 19.33 -27.63
C THR A 198 -4.81 18.16 -28.08
N SER A 199 -4.21 17.01 -28.38
CA SER A 199 -4.90 15.78 -28.79
C SER A 199 -4.24 14.58 -28.13
N ALA A 200 -5.01 13.76 -27.42
CA ALA A 200 -4.51 12.53 -26.79
C ALA A 200 -3.81 11.61 -27.81
N LEU A 201 -4.41 11.40 -28.98
CA LEU A 201 -3.81 10.57 -30.02
C LEU A 201 -2.48 11.12 -30.55
N ALA A 202 -2.38 12.44 -30.75
CA ALA A 202 -1.14 13.07 -31.20
C ALA A 202 -0.04 13.00 -30.12
N MET A 203 -0.41 13.24 -28.86
CA MET A 203 0.45 13.08 -27.69
C MET A 203 1.02 11.67 -27.61
N ILE A 204 0.15 10.66 -27.65
CA ILE A 204 0.51 9.24 -27.54
C ILE A 204 1.48 8.84 -28.67
N LYS A 205 1.16 9.20 -29.92
CA LYS A 205 2.04 8.89 -31.07
C LYS A 205 3.41 9.53 -30.94
N CYS A 206 3.47 10.78 -30.46
CA CYS A 206 4.74 11.45 -30.21
C CYS A 206 5.53 10.74 -29.11
N LEU A 207 4.93 10.51 -27.94
CA LEU A 207 5.58 9.84 -26.82
C LEU A 207 6.08 8.43 -27.17
N GLN A 208 5.35 7.68 -28.01
CA GLN A 208 5.78 6.37 -28.51
C GLN A 208 7.02 6.42 -29.42
N SER A 209 7.33 7.59 -30.01
CA SER A 209 8.54 7.79 -30.82
C SER A 209 9.78 8.18 -29.99
N ILE A 210 9.57 8.56 -28.73
CA ILE A 210 10.64 8.96 -27.81
C ILE A 210 11.37 7.72 -27.28
N PRO A 211 12.71 7.73 -27.20
CA PRO A 211 13.46 6.66 -26.53
C PRO A 211 13.00 6.48 -25.08
N ALA A 212 12.79 5.23 -24.65
CA ALA A 212 12.32 4.92 -23.29
C ALA A 212 13.19 5.55 -22.19
N GLN A 213 14.50 5.65 -22.40
CA GLN A 213 15.41 6.30 -21.44
C GLN A 213 15.06 7.77 -21.20
N ASN A 214 14.63 8.50 -22.24
CA ASN A 214 14.26 9.90 -22.10
C ASN A 214 12.95 10.04 -21.31
N ILE A 215 12.00 9.12 -21.50
CA ILE A 215 10.77 9.05 -20.68
C ILE A 215 11.11 8.80 -19.22
N ILE A 216 12.01 7.85 -18.93
CA ILE A 216 12.46 7.56 -17.56
C ILE A 216 13.14 8.78 -16.92
N ASN A 217 14.03 9.44 -17.66
CA ASN A 217 14.70 10.64 -17.17
C ASN A 217 13.70 11.78 -16.90
N ALA A 218 12.68 11.93 -17.74
CA ALA A 218 11.61 12.91 -17.55
C ALA A 218 10.75 12.59 -16.32
N ASP A 219 10.39 11.32 -16.11
CA ASP A 219 9.70 10.89 -14.89
C ASP A 219 10.50 11.28 -13.64
N SER A 220 11.81 11.01 -13.60
CA SER A 220 12.68 11.41 -12.50
C SER A 220 12.71 12.93 -12.30
N GLN A 221 12.78 13.71 -13.39
CA GLN A 221 12.76 15.18 -13.33
C GLN A 221 11.45 15.71 -12.76
N ILE A 222 10.31 15.21 -13.24
CA ILE A 222 8.97 15.58 -12.77
C ILE A 222 8.82 15.25 -11.29
N GLN A 223 9.27 14.07 -10.87
CA GLN A 223 9.24 13.67 -9.45
C GLN A 223 10.06 14.62 -8.58
N MET A 224 11.31 14.93 -8.97
CA MET A 224 12.15 15.89 -8.25
C MET A 224 11.51 17.26 -8.14
N GLN A 225 10.94 17.76 -9.24
CA GLN A 225 10.23 19.04 -9.26
C GLN A 225 9.05 19.02 -8.30
N ARG A 226 8.24 17.95 -8.30
CA ARG A 226 7.08 17.81 -7.40
C ARG A 226 7.45 17.69 -5.93
N VAL A 227 8.53 16.98 -5.59
CA VAL A 227 9.05 16.93 -4.21
C VAL A 227 9.43 18.34 -3.74
N ASN A 228 10.13 19.10 -4.59
CA ASN A 228 10.59 20.45 -4.25
C ASN A 228 9.45 21.49 -4.23
N SER A 229 8.44 21.35 -5.10
CA SER A 229 7.40 22.37 -5.28
C SER A 229 6.16 22.17 -4.40
N ARG A 230 5.88 20.94 -3.96
CA ARG A 230 4.68 20.61 -3.18
C ARG A 230 4.89 20.70 -1.65
N GLY A 231 6.12 20.97 -1.22
CA GLY A 231 6.52 20.92 0.18
C GLY A 231 6.43 19.52 0.79
N PHE A 232 6.89 19.36 2.03
CA PHE A 232 7.03 18.05 2.66
C PHE A 232 5.71 17.28 2.78
N MET A 233 4.61 17.96 3.09
CA MET A 233 3.29 17.35 3.19
C MET A 233 2.81 16.83 1.83
N GLY A 234 2.86 17.66 0.79
CA GLY A 234 2.47 17.25 -0.55
C GLY A 234 3.39 16.18 -1.15
N ALA A 235 4.69 16.22 -0.84
CA ALA A 235 5.68 15.23 -1.27
C ALA A 235 5.46 13.85 -0.63
N MET A 236 5.02 13.80 0.63
CA MET A 236 4.68 12.55 1.31
C MET A 236 3.25 12.05 1.00
N SER A 237 2.34 12.96 0.62
CA SER A 237 0.91 12.68 0.60
C SER A 237 0.29 12.51 -0.80
N ARG A 238 1.06 12.67 -1.86
CA ARG A 238 0.52 12.54 -3.24
C ARG A 238 1.43 11.69 -4.07
N SER A 239 0.87 11.08 -5.12
CA SER A 239 1.71 10.45 -6.11
C SER A 239 2.64 11.49 -6.76
N LEU A 240 3.92 11.12 -6.87
CA LEU A 240 4.97 11.95 -7.46
C LEU A 240 5.08 11.77 -8.97
N GLY A 241 4.39 10.80 -9.58
CA GLY A 241 4.43 10.55 -11.03
C GLY A 241 3.25 9.72 -11.50
N ALA A 242 3.38 9.07 -12.66
CA ALA A 242 2.35 8.18 -13.15
C ALA A 242 2.13 7.00 -12.18
N SER A 243 0.88 6.71 -11.86
CA SER A 243 0.46 5.72 -10.85
C SER A 243 -0.87 5.07 -11.25
N PRO A 244 -1.33 4.01 -10.56
CA PRO A 244 -2.61 3.40 -10.88
C PRO A 244 -3.75 4.42 -10.98
N VAL A 245 -4.62 4.25 -11.97
CA VAL A 245 -5.73 5.19 -12.26
C VAL A 245 -7.07 4.48 -12.23
N VAL A 246 -8.14 5.19 -11.88
CA VAL A 246 -9.51 4.66 -12.04
C VAL A 246 -9.88 4.74 -13.52
N GLU A 247 -10.02 3.59 -14.18
CA GLU A 247 -10.38 3.48 -15.60
C GLU A 247 -11.90 3.64 -15.81
N GLY A 248 -12.71 3.37 -14.78
CA GLY A 248 -14.18 3.37 -14.88
C GLY A 248 -14.73 2.07 -15.47
N VAL A 249 -16.06 1.87 -15.40
CA VAL A 249 -16.73 0.63 -15.86
C VAL A 249 -16.86 0.55 -17.39
N HIS A 250 -16.92 1.72 -18.05
CA HIS A 250 -17.16 1.84 -19.49
C HIS A 250 -16.21 2.88 -20.10
N ASP A 251 -14.93 2.52 -20.18
CA ASP A 251 -13.90 3.36 -20.80
C ASP A 251 -13.85 3.27 -22.34
N GLY A 252 -14.82 2.57 -22.95
CA GLY A 252 -14.93 2.42 -24.40
C GLY A 252 -13.97 1.41 -25.05
N ARG A 253 -13.10 0.73 -24.28
CA ARG A 253 -12.05 -0.15 -24.86
C ARG A 253 -12.51 -1.55 -25.26
N SER A 254 -13.77 -1.90 -25.01
CA SER A 254 -14.29 -3.28 -25.15
C SER A 254 -13.47 -4.35 -24.39
N LEU A 255 -12.57 -3.92 -23.50
CA LEU A 255 -11.77 -4.74 -22.60
C LEU A 255 -12.28 -4.54 -21.17
N PRO A 256 -12.15 -5.53 -20.28
CA PRO A 256 -12.38 -5.31 -18.86
C PRO A 256 -11.45 -4.22 -18.35
N SER A 257 -11.97 -3.34 -17.51
CA SER A 257 -11.14 -2.37 -16.80
C SER A 257 -10.30 -3.09 -15.74
N GLY A 258 -9.08 -2.60 -15.53
CA GLY A 258 -8.34 -2.91 -14.32
C GLY A 258 -9.09 -2.30 -13.13
N VAL A 259 -8.84 -1.03 -12.82
CA VAL A 259 -9.45 -0.41 -11.64
C VAL A 259 -10.75 0.28 -12.04
N GLU A 260 -11.90 -0.38 -11.79
CA GLU A 260 -13.23 0.12 -12.18
C GLU A 260 -13.71 1.30 -11.34
N HIS A 261 -13.35 1.33 -10.05
CA HIS A 261 -13.87 2.27 -9.07
C HIS A 261 -12.75 2.79 -8.16
N GLU A 262 -12.99 3.95 -7.53
CA GLU A 262 -12.14 4.43 -6.45
C GLU A 262 -12.19 3.40 -5.28
N PRO A 263 -11.03 2.90 -4.79
CA PRO A 263 -11.00 1.79 -3.83
C PRO A 263 -11.74 2.03 -2.52
N PHE A 264 -11.63 3.23 -1.92
CA PHE A 264 -12.29 3.53 -0.66
C PHE A 264 -13.81 3.52 -0.80
N LYS A 265 -14.34 4.13 -1.88
CA LYS A 265 -15.75 4.11 -2.24
C LYS A 265 -16.25 2.70 -2.52
N GLN A 266 -15.51 1.91 -3.32
CA GLN A 266 -15.87 0.52 -3.58
C GLN A 266 -15.99 -0.28 -2.28
N MET A 267 -15.02 -0.15 -1.38
CA MET A 267 -15.01 -0.85 -0.10
C MET A 267 -16.10 -0.35 0.85
N SER A 268 -16.39 0.95 0.86
CA SER A 268 -17.39 1.57 1.75
C SER A 268 -18.83 1.17 1.38
N GLU A 269 -19.10 1.00 0.09
CA GLU A 269 -20.36 0.47 -0.47
C GLU A 269 -20.54 -1.05 -0.21
N GLY A 270 -19.55 -1.71 0.39
CA GLY A 270 -19.59 -3.13 0.72
C GLY A 270 -19.13 -4.07 -0.40
N ASN A 271 -18.60 -3.52 -1.51
CA ASN A 271 -18.07 -4.30 -2.63
C ASN A 271 -16.65 -4.82 -2.32
N ILE A 272 -16.54 -5.63 -1.27
CA ILE A 272 -15.28 -6.15 -0.74
C ILE A 272 -15.13 -7.63 -1.12
N PRO A 273 -13.95 -8.07 -1.60
CA PRO A 273 -13.70 -9.46 -1.91
C PRO A 273 -13.66 -10.32 -0.64
N ASN A 274 -14.23 -11.52 -0.68
CA ASN A 274 -14.05 -12.52 0.37
C ASN A 274 -12.68 -13.21 0.23
N ILE A 275 -11.61 -12.43 0.41
CA ILE A 275 -10.21 -12.87 0.34
C ILE A 275 -9.54 -12.51 1.68
N PRO A 276 -8.87 -13.45 2.36
CA PRO A 276 -8.14 -13.15 3.60
C PRO A 276 -7.12 -12.02 3.42
N LEU A 277 -7.02 -11.13 4.40
CA LEU A 277 -6.11 -9.99 4.40
C LEU A 277 -5.22 -10.01 5.64
N PHE A 278 -3.91 -9.81 5.46
CA PHE A 278 -2.99 -9.47 6.53
C PHE A 278 -2.28 -8.17 6.17
N THR A 279 -2.53 -7.10 6.92
CA THR A 279 -1.95 -5.79 6.64
C THR A 279 -1.45 -5.14 7.91
N GLY A 280 -0.66 -4.08 7.79
CA GLY A 280 -0.12 -3.37 8.93
C GLY A 280 0.84 -2.29 8.50
N VAL A 281 1.49 -1.72 9.50
CA VAL A 281 2.30 -0.51 9.40
C VAL A 281 3.48 -0.64 10.35
N THR A 282 4.52 0.15 10.12
CA THR A 282 5.54 0.39 11.12
C THR A 282 5.08 1.47 12.11
N LYS A 283 5.62 1.49 13.33
CA LYS A 283 5.20 2.43 14.36
C LYS A 283 5.49 3.89 14.02
N GLU A 284 6.60 4.14 13.31
CA GLU A 284 7.14 5.48 13.03
C GLU A 284 7.35 5.70 11.52
N GLU A 285 6.41 5.27 10.67
CA GLU A 285 6.47 5.29 9.18
C GLU A 285 7.19 6.52 8.59
N THR A 286 6.82 7.72 9.03
CA THR A 286 7.27 8.98 8.44
C THR A 286 8.48 9.61 9.12
N LYS A 287 9.01 9.03 10.19
CA LYS A 287 10.01 9.68 11.05
C LYS A 287 11.26 10.09 10.29
N ARG A 288 11.83 9.21 9.46
CA ARG A 288 13.01 9.56 8.66
C ARG A 288 12.73 10.62 7.60
N ALA A 289 11.54 10.64 7.01
CA ALA A 289 11.18 11.71 6.09
C ALA A 289 11.16 13.07 6.82
N VAL A 290 10.47 13.13 7.96
CA VAL A 290 10.32 14.37 8.77
C VAL A 290 11.66 14.81 9.36
N ASN A 291 12.44 13.89 9.92
CA ASN A 291 13.62 14.19 10.72
C ASN A 291 14.93 14.25 9.91
N SER A 292 14.93 13.73 8.68
CA SER A 292 16.10 13.76 7.77
C SER A 292 15.82 14.58 6.51
N VAL A 293 14.94 14.11 5.64
CA VAL A 293 14.79 14.67 4.28
C VAL A 293 14.14 16.05 4.30
N PHE A 294 13.11 16.22 5.12
CA PHE A 294 12.31 17.45 5.20
C PHE A 294 12.60 18.27 6.46
N LYS A 295 13.68 17.96 7.18
CA LYS A 295 13.99 18.56 8.48
C LYS A 295 14.02 20.09 8.41
N ASP A 296 14.72 20.65 7.42
CA ASP A 296 14.89 22.09 7.30
C ASP A 296 13.58 22.79 6.92
N GLU A 297 12.77 22.18 6.06
CA GLU A 297 11.45 22.70 5.69
C GLU A 297 10.48 22.68 6.89
N VAL A 298 10.54 21.61 7.70
CA VAL A 298 9.76 21.49 8.93
C VAL A 298 10.18 22.54 9.96
N LEU A 299 11.50 22.73 10.17
CA LEU A 299 12.02 23.80 11.05
C LEU A 299 11.58 25.18 10.57
N GLN A 300 11.69 25.45 9.27
CA GLN A 300 11.26 26.71 8.69
C GLN A 300 9.75 26.91 8.88
N SER A 301 8.93 25.88 8.67
CA SER A 301 7.48 25.97 8.88
C SER A 301 7.12 26.25 10.34
N LEU A 302 7.81 25.61 11.30
CA LEU A 302 7.63 25.87 12.74
C LEU A 302 8.00 27.30 13.14
N GLN A 303 8.99 27.90 12.47
CA GLN A 303 9.46 29.25 12.78
C GLN A 303 8.63 30.35 12.11
N THR A 304 8.15 30.10 10.89
CA THR A 304 7.58 31.15 10.02
C THR A 304 6.05 31.16 9.96
N LYS A 305 5.40 30.01 10.20
CA LYS A 305 3.94 29.88 10.09
C LYS A 305 3.31 29.92 11.48
N SER A 306 2.54 30.96 11.76
CA SER A 306 1.73 31.03 12.99
C SER A 306 0.74 29.86 13.04
N GLU A 307 0.59 29.25 14.22
CA GLU A 307 -0.31 28.10 14.46
C GLU A 307 -0.10 26.92 13.49
N PHE A 308 1.13 26.74 12.98
CA PHE A 308 1.46 25.70 12.02
C PHE A 308 0.93 24.31 12.42
N LEU A 309 1.25 23.86 13.63
CA LEU A 309 0.85 22.52 14.11
C LEU A 309 -0.67 22.40 14.25
N ASN A 310 -1.31 23.38 14.89
CA ASN A 310 -2.72 23.31 15.27
C ASN A 310 -3.69 23.50 14.09
N LYS A 311 -3.32 24.33 13.11
CA LYS A 311 -4.20 24.70 12.00
C LYS A 311 -3.70 24.19 10.67
N VAL A 312 -2.49 24.57 10.26
CA VAL A 312 -1.99 24.31 8.90
C VAL A 312 -1.77 22.82 8.67
N LEU A 313 -0.96 22.18 9.53
CA LEU A 313 -0.58 20.78 9.41
C LEU A 313 -1.81 19.86 9.39
N ILE A 314 -2.71 20.02 10.34
CA ILE A 314 -3.87 19.13 10.48
C ILE A 314 -4.85 19.30 9.32
N GLN A 315 -5.18 20.54 8.93
CA GLN A 315 -6.10 20.79 7.82
C GLN A 315 -5.55 20.22 6.51
N GLU A 316 -4.25 20.38 6.27
CA GLU A 316 -3.61 19.87 5.07
C GLU A 316 -3.59 18.33 5.06
N LEU A 317 -3.20 17.69 6.17
CA LEU A 317 -3.25 16.23 6.30
C LEU A 317 -4.65 15.67 6.13
N GLN A 318 -5.66 16.28 6.75
CA GLN A 318 -7.06 15.89 6.60
C GLN A 318 -7.49 15.91 5.13
N SER A 319 -7.06 16.91 4.36
CA SER A 319 -7.39 17.03 2.93
C SER A 319 -6.84 15.88 2.06
N PHE A 320 -5.78 15.21 2.51
CA PHE A 320 -5.21 14.07 1.79
C PHE A 320 -5.88 12.73 2.12
N THR A 321 -6.50 12.61 3.29
CA THR A 321 -7.15 11.35 3.71
C THR A 321 -8.31 10.97 2.78
N ALA A 322 -8.57 9.66 2.63
CA ALA A 322 -9.68 9.17 1.80
C ALA A 322 -11.04 9.74 2.26
N ILE A 323 -11.24 9.88 3.59
CA ILE A 323 -12.44 10.49 4.17
C ILE A 323 -12.50 11.99 3.82
N GLY A 324 -11.37 12.70 3.87
CA GLY A 324 -11.26 14.09 3.47
C GLY A 324 -11.65 14.30 2.01
N LYS A 325 -11.12 13.49 1.09
CA LYS A 325 -11.42 13.56 -0.35
C LYS A 325 -12.92 13.34 -0.63
N GLU A 326 -13.54 12.31 -0.05
CA GLU A 326 -14.99 12.05 -0.22
C GLU A 326 -15.87 13.12 0.44
N SER A 327 -15.45 13.65 1.59
CA SER A 327 -16.18 14.72 2.30
C SER A 327 -16.22 16.05 1.52
N ILE A 328 -15.31 16.27 0.55
CA ILE A 328 -15.28 17.46 -0.32
C ILE A 328 -16.28 17.32 -1.48
N ILE A 329 -16.65 16.09 -1.85
CA ILE A 329 -17.48 15.79 -3.03
C ILE A 329 -18.99 15.70 -2.67
N GLY A 330 -19.34 15.46 -1.41
CA GLY A 330 -20.72 15.12 -1.02
C GLY A 330 -21.52 16.12 -0.15
N SER A 331 -20.95 17.20 0.41
CA SER A 331 -21.70 18.04 1.36
C SER A 331 -21.05 19.39 1.60
N GLN A 332 -21.83 20.47 1.45
CA GLN A 332 -21.47 21.83 1.90
C GLN A 332 -21.11 21.91 3.41
N ASN A 333 -21.41 20.86 4.18
CA ASN A 333 -21.10 20.64 5.59
C ASN A 333 -20.30 19.33 5.78
N GLY A 334 -19.06 19.29 5.30
CA GLY A 334 -18.18 18.13 5.44
C GLY A 334 -17.81 17.82 6.90
N LEU A 335 -17.56 16.54 7.19
CA LEU A 335 -17.17 15.98 8.49
C LEU A 335 -16.03 16.76 9.17
N TRP A 336 -15.08 17.25 8.36
CA TRP A 336 -13.88 17.98 8.79
C TRP A 336 -14.07 19.48 8.91
N LYS A 337 -15.12 20.06 8.32
CA LYS A 337 -15.53 21.45 8.60
C LYS A 337 -16.02 21.58 10.06
N THR A 338 -16.43 20.47 10.67
CA THR A 338 -16.96 20.41 12.04
C THR A 338 -15.99 19.76 13.03
N LEU A 339 -15.01 18.94 12.60
CA LEU A 339 -13.82 18.61 13.40
C LEU A 339 -12.78 19.73 13.28
N ASP A 340 -13.11 20.88 13.88
CA ASP A 340 -12.27 22.07 13.89
C ASP A 340 -10.84 21.77 14.39
N SER A 341 -9.89 22.57 13.92
CA SER A 341 -8.50 22.71 14.37
C SER A 341 -8.35 22.65 15.90
N PHE A 342 -9.33 23.15 16.65
CA PHE A 342 -9.36 23.10 18.13
C PHE A 342 -9.37 21.69 18.71
N LYS A 343 -9.96 20.69 18.04
CA LYS A 343 -10.07 19.31 18.55
C LYS A 343 -8.78 18.52 18.41
N PHE A 344 -8.04 18.80 17.33
CA PHE A 344 -6.66 18.32 17.18
C PHE A 344 -5.66 19.10 18.02
N GLY A 345 -6.04 20.25 18.57
CA GLY A 345 -5.17 21.05 19.45
C GLY A 345 -4.63 20.27 20.64
N LYS A 346 -5.40 19.32 21.22
CA LYS A 346 -4.91 18.45 22.31
C LYS A 346 -4.08 17.26 21.82
N TYR A 347 -4.28 16.83 20.58
CA TYR A 347 -3.49 15.78 19.95
C TYR A 347 -2.08 16.26 19.62
N ILE A 348 -1.97 17.53 19.20
CA ILE A 348 -0.75 18.17 18.71
C ILE A 348 -0.17 19.21 19.72
N ASP A 349 -0.71 19.24 20.94
CA ASP A 349 -0.27 20.14 22.03
C ASP A 349 1.22 19.90 22.34
N VAL A 350 2.01 20.97 22.30
CA VAL A 350 3.47 20.93 22.46
C VAL A 350 3.88 22.07 23.38
N ALA A 351 4.83 21.82 24.29
CA ALA A 351 5.38 22.87 25.13
C ALA A 351 6.01 23.99 24.28
N LYS A 352 5.78 25.25 24.67
CA LYS A 352 6.30 26.41 23.92
C LYS A 352 7.82 26.29 23.72
N ASN A 353 8.27 26.46 22.47
CA ASN A 353 9.67 26.32 22.03
C ASN A 353 10.28 24.91 22.13
N ASN A 354 9.49 23.86 22.38
CA ASN A 354 9.98 22.49 22.38
C ASN A 354 9.98 21.88 20.97
N VAL A 355 11.05 22.13 20.22
CA VAL A 355 11.19 21.66 18.84
C VAL A 355 11.20 20.13 18.76
N VAL A 356 11.82 19.43 19.72
CA VAL A 356 11.90 17.97 19.71
C VAL A 356 10.51 17.34 19.83
N GLU A 357 9.69 17.86 20.74
CA GLU A 357 8.31 17.40 20.91
C GLU A 357 7.45 17.76 19.69
N ALA A 358 7.65 18.93 19.08
CA ALA A 358 6.99 19.31 17.83
C ALA A 358 7.30 18.32 16.70
N PHE A 359 8.57 17.94 16.51
CA PHE A 359 8.98 16.93 15.51
C PHE A 359 8.34 15.57 15.78
N GLY A 360 8.28 15.15 17.06
CA GLY A 360 7.57 13.95 17.48
C GLY A 360 6.09 13.98 17.09
N LYS A 361 5.41 15.11 17.30
CA LYS A 361 3.99 15.29 16.95
C LYS A 361 3.75 15.37 15.45
N ILE A 362 4.63 16.01 14.69
CA ILE A 362 4.55 16.02 13.22
C ILE A 362 4.72 14.60 12.68
N THR A 363 5.68 13.84 13.21
CA THR A 363 5.88 12.43 12.87
C THR A 363 4.63 11.61 13.19
N GLU A 364 4.08 11.76 14.39
CA GLU A 364 2.86 11.05 14.80
C GLU A 364 1.67 11.38 13.88
N ALA A 365 1.42 12.66 13.59
CA ALA A 365 0.32 13.10 12.73
C ALA A 365 0.45 12.64 11.29
N THR A 366 1.65 12.72 10.72
CA THR A 366 1.91 12.29 9.34
C THR A 366 1.83 10.77 9.22
N ALA A 367 2.38 9.99 10.16
CA ALA A 367 2.22 8.54 10.19
C ALA A 367 0.74 8.14 10.37
N ASP A 368 0.00 8.85 11.24
CA ASP A 368 -1.41 8.59 11.45
C ASP A 368 -2.25 8.83 10.20
N ALA A 369 -2.10 9.99 9.57
CA ALA A 369 -2.91 10.37 8.41
C ALA A 369 -2.58 9.54 7.16
N LEU A 370 -1.29 9.24 6.92
CA LEU A 370 -0.81 8.70 5.64
C LEU A 370 -0.65 7.17 5.63
N PHE A 371 -0.54 6.52 6.80
CA PHE A 371 -0.31 5.08 6.91
C PHE A 371 -1.30 4.41 7.87
N ASN A 372 -1.37 4.85 9.14
CA ASN A 372 -2.18 4.16 10.15
C ASN A 372 -3.69 4.24 9.83
N LEU A 373 -4.18 5.42 9.44
CA LEU A 373 -5.58 5.61 9.08
C LEU A 373 -5.96 4.78 7.84
N PRO A 374 -5.23 4.82 6.70
CA PRO A 374 -5.49 3.92 5.58
C PRO A 374 -5.47 2.43 5.93
N ALA A 375 -4.52 1.97 6.74
CA ALA A 375 -4.45 0.59 7.22
C ALA A 375 -5.66 0.22 8.08
N PHE A 376 -6.02 1.08 9.02
CA PHE A 376 -7.18 0.92 9.90
C PHE A 376 -8.50 0.89 9.13
N LEU A 377 -8.72 1.85 8.22
CA LEU A 377 -9.90 1.89 7.36
C LEU A 377 -9.99 0.65 6.48
N SER A 378 -8.85 0.20 5.94
CA SER A 378 -8.76 -1.00 5.14
C SER A 378 -9.23 -2.22 5.91
N VAL A 379 -8.64 -2.54 7.08
CA VAL A 379 -9.04 -3.72 7.86
C VAL A 379 -10.47 -3.63 8.39
N ASN A 380 -10.91 -2.43 8.78
CA ASN A 380 -12.26 -2.23 9.29
C ASN A 380 -13.32 -2.49 8.20
N LEU A 381 -13.11 -1.96 6.99
CA LEU A 381 -13.98 -2.24 5.85
C LEU A 381 -13.84 -3.72 5.44
N TRP A 382 -12.63 -4.22 5.25
CA TRP A 382 -12.37 -5.57 4.76
C TRP A 382 -12.97 -6.66 5.64
N SER A 383 -12.95 -6.47 6.97
CA SER A 383 -13.53 -7.41 7.94
C SER A 383 -15.03 -7.65 7.76
N LYS A 384 -15.76 -6.72 7.12
CA LYS A 384 -17.19 -6.86 6.82
C LYS A 384 -17.48 -7.99 5.81
N SER A 385 -16.49 -8.39 5.00
CA SER A 385 -16.58 -9.52 4.08
C SER A 385 -16.62 -10.89 4.77
N LYS A 386 -16.39 -10.94 6.10
CA LYS A 386 -16.19 -12.14 6.92
C LYS A 386 -14.92 -12.95 6.55
N ALA A 387 -14.09 -12.47 5.64
CA ALA A 387 -12.78 -13.06 5.39
C ALA A 387 -11.86 -12.85 6.62
N PRO A 388 -11.01 -13.84 6.97
CA PRO A 388 -9.98 -13.66 7.99
C PRO A 388 -9.13 -12.42 7.67
N THR A 389 -9.17 -11.44 8.57
CA THR A 389 -8.54 -10.14 8.40
C THR A 389 -7.66 -9.88 9.60
N PHE A 390 -6.40 -9.52 9.41
CA PHE A 390 -5.44 -9.32 10.49
C PHE A 390 -4.71 -8.01 10.31
N LEU A 391 -4.48 -7.30 11.42
CA LEU A 391 -3.69 -6.07 11.49
C LEU A 391 -2.39 -6.36 12.25
N TYR A 392 -1.25 -5.79 11.84
CA TYR A 392 -0.05 -5.73 12.66
C TYR A 392 0.45 -4.29 12.87
N SER A 393 1.25 -4.12 13.92
CA SER A 393 2.10 -2.94 14.15
C SER A 393 3.53 -3.42 14.33
N PHE A 394 4.45 -2.97 13.48
CA PHE A 394 5.87 -3.27 13.61
C PHE A 394 6.54 -2.18 14.45
N ASP A 395 6.89 -2.55 15.68
CA ASP A 395 7.33 -1.63 16.73
C ASP A 395 8.81 -1.80 17.09
N HIS A 396 9.47 -2.84 16.56
CA HIS A 396 10.87 -3.12 16.86
C HIS A 396 11.79 -2.07 16.26
N ILE A 397 12.72 -1.57 17.06
CA ILE A 397 13.76 -0.64 16.61
C ILE A 397 15.04 -1.45 16.38
N PRO A 398 15.46 -1.66 15.12
CA PRO A 398 16.63 -2.48 14.84
C PRO A 398 17.91 -1.81 15.31
N LYS A 399 18.90 -2.63 15.69
CA LYS A 399 20.25 -2.14 15.97
C LYS A 399 20.93 -1.57 14.72
N VAL A 400 20.71 -2.23 13.58
CA VAL A 400 21.20 -1.87 12.25
C VAL A 400 20.00 -1.77 11.30
N SER A 401 19.72 -0.57 10.81
CA SER A 401 18.71 -0.38 9.77
C SER A 401 19.21 -0.93 8.44
N LYS A 402 18.32 -1.67 7.77
CA LYS A 402 18.57 -2.22 6.42
C LYS A 402 17.53 -1.76 5.40
N ALA A 403 16.55 -0.94 5.82
CA ALA A 403 15.44 -0.47 4.98
C ALA A 403 15.91 0.29 3.72
N HIS A 404 17.00 1.06 3.82
CA HIS A 404 17.53 1.86 2.69
C HIS A 404 18.00 1.00 1.51
N TYR A 405 18.42 -0.25 1.74
CA TYR A 405 18.83 -1.13 0.65
C TYR A 405 17.67 -1.59 -0.23
N PHE A 406 16.44 -1.54 0.30
CA PHE A 406 15.23 -1.91 -0.44
C PHE A 406 14.55 -0.69 -1.07
N LEU A 407 14.54 0.41 -0.33
CA LEU A 407 13.70 1.57 -0.61
C LEU A 407 14.51 2.84 -0.91
N ALA A 408 15.75 2.69 -1.40
CA ALA A 408 16.66 3.78 -1.73
C ALA A 408 15.98 4.87 -2.58
N GLY A 409 16.24 6.14 -2.25
CA GLY A 409 15.64 7.28 -2.93
C GLY A 409 14.24 7.67 -2.43
N LEU A 410 13.54 6.84 -1.66
CA LEU A 410 12.29 7.27 -1.04
C LEU A 410 12.55 8.19 0.17
N PRO A 411 11.86 9.33 0.29
CA PRO A 411 12.04 10.21 1.45
C PRO A 411 11.85 9.50 2.80
N PHE A 412 10.96 8.50 2.84
CA PHE A 412 10.62 7.73 4.04
C PHE A 412 11.75 6.85 4.60
N VAL A 413 12.82 6.60 3.83
CA VAL A 413 14.01 5.88 4.34
C VAL A 413 15.19 6.79 4.71
N GLY A 414 15.06 8.10 4.49
CA GLY A 414 16.07 9.09 4.86
C GLY A 414 17.33 9.08 3.97
N ASN A 415 18.16 10.13 4.10
CA ASN A 415 19.40 10.26 3.32
C ASN A 415 20.58 9.47 3.92
N ASN A 416 20.52 9.15 5.22
CA ASN A 416 21.54 8.38 5.94
C ASN A 416 20.85 7.55 7.06
N SER A 417 20.30 6.39 6.69
CA SER A 417 19.56 5.46 7.58
C SER A 417 20.35 4.98 8.82
N ALA A 418 21.66 5.20 8.85
CA ALA A 418 22.54 4.75 9.92
C ALA A 418 22.49 5.59 11.21
N GLN A 419 22.06 6.85 11.16
CA GLN A 419 22.14 7.75 12.33
C GLN A 419 20.85 7.81 13.17
N GLU A 420 19.68 7.53 12.59
CA GLU A 420 18.39 7.61 13.30
C GLU A 420 17.70 6.24 13.40
N ARG A 421 17.89 5.60 14.56
CA ARG A 421 17.21 4.34 14.90
C ARG A 421 15.73 4.58 15.16
N SER A 422 14.89 3.86 14.44
CA SER A 422 13.43 3.97 14.49
C SER A 422 12.78 2.77 13.82
N ALA A 423 11.52 2.50 14.17
CA ALA A 423 10.66 1.57 13.42
C ALA A 423 10.01 2.31 12.24
N SER A 424 10.83 2.85 11.34
CA SER A 424 10.40 3.65 10.18
C SER A 424 10.01 2.77 8.98
N HIS A 425 9.44 3.41 7.96
CA HIS A 425 9.02 2.75 6.72
C HIS A 425 10.11 1.85 6.14
N GLY A 426 9.74 0.62 5.77
CA GLY A 426 10.63 -0.38 5.20
C GLY A 426 11.45 -1.19 6.21
N GLU A 427 11.38 -0.91 7.51
CA GLU A 427 12.03 -1.79 8.50
C GLU A 427 11.38 -3.17 8.57
N ASP A 428 10.06 -3.25 8.52
CA ASP A 428 9.35 -4.52 8.45
C ASP A 428 9.78 -5.34 7.21
N LEU A 429 9.97 -4.67 6.07
CA LEU A 429 10.50 -5.30 4.86
C LEU A 429 11.92 -5.87 5.06
N ALA A 430 12.78 -5.11 5.73
CA ALA A 430 14.15 -5.52 6.02
C ALA A 430 14.25 -6.69 7.02
N PHE A 431 13.20 -6.95 7.80
CA PHE A 431 13.10 -8.13 8.66
C PHE A 431 12.57 -9.36 7.91
N LEU A 432 11.95 -9.19 6.74
CA LEU A 432 11.49 -10.31 5.91
C LEU A 432 12.55 -10.79 4.93
N PHE A 433 13.41 -9.90 4.44
CA PHE A 433 14.37 -10.20 3.38
C PHE A 433 15.76 -9.70 3.75
N ASP A 434 16.77 -10.46 3.37
CA ASP A 434 18.16 -9.99 3.33
C ASP A 434 18.37 -9.05 2.13
N ALA A 435 19.44 -8.25 2.09
CA ALA A 435 19.68 -7.27 1.01
C ALA A 435 20.86 -7.69 0.11
N TYR A 436 20.69 -7.59 -1.21
CA TYR A 436 21.63 -8.09 -2.22
C TYR A 436 21.58 -7.17 -3.46
N THR A 437 22.64 -7.21 -4.25
CA THR A 437 22.85 -6.47 -5.53
C THR A 437 21.83 -6.87 -6.61
N LEU A 438 21.97 -6.44 -7.86
CA LEU A 438 21.12 -6.99 -8.95
C LEU A 438 21.61 -8.39 -9.39
N GLU A 439 22.91 -8.65 -9.23
CA GLU A 439 23.62 -9.81 -9.77
C GLU A 439 23.47 -11.07 -8.92
N GLY A 440 23.26 -10.94 -7.62
CA GLY A 440 23.24 -12.11 -6.74
C GLY A 440 23.98 -11.92 -5.43
N GLU A 441 24.77 -10.86 -5.31
CA GLU A 441 25.78 -10.75 -4.27
C GLU A 441 25.22 -10.05 -3.04
N PRO A 442 25.46 -10.57 -1.82
CA PRO A 442 25.07 -9.91 -0.58
C PRO A 442 25.60 -8.48 -0.56
N LEU A 443 24.75 -7.53 -0.22
CA LEU A 443 25.23 -6.19 0.11
C LEU A 443 25.84 -6.28 1.51
N ASP A 444 27.06 -5.79 1.70
CA ASP A 444 27.69 -5.74 3.04
C ASP A 444 26.84 -4.82 3.94
N LEU A 445 26.08 -5.44 4.83
CA LEU A 445 25.14 -4.79 5.74
C LEU A 445 25.99 -4.40 6.95
N ASN A 446 26.04 -3.12 7.31
CA ASN A 446 26.84 -2.55 8.42
C ASN A 446 26.62 -3.25 9.79
N GLY A 447 27.06 -4.50 9.95
CA GLY A 447 26.76 -5.41 11.05
C GLY A 447 25.57 -6.36 10.77
N ASP A 448 25.70 -7.58 11.30
CA ASP A 448 24.64 -8.57 11.34
C ASP A 448 23.50 -8.16 12.30
N PHE A 449 22.33 -8.74 12.08
CA PHE A 449 21.25 -8.67 13.04
C PHE A 449 21.69 -9.27 14.37
N THR A 450 21.30 -8.62 15.47
CA THR A 450 21.50 -9.17 16.81
C THR A 450 20.63 -10.40 17.04
N GLU A 451 20.88 -11.14 18.13
CA GLU A 451 19.99 -12.23 18.55
C GLU A 451 18.53 -11.74 18.75
N GLU A 452 18.35 -10.55 19.32
CA GLU A 452 17.03 -9.92 19.48
C GLU A 452 16.39 -9.61 18.12
N ASP A 453 17.13 -9.01 17.18
CA ASP A 453 16.63 -8.74 15.83
C ASP A 453 16.24 -10.05 15.11
N MET A 454 17.04 -11.11 15.28
CA MET A 454 16.75 -12.43 14.69
C MET A 454 15.50 -13.07 15.30
N GLN A 455 15.25 -12.90 16.60
CA GLN A 455 14.01 -13.36 17.25
C GLN A 455 12.79 -12.65 16.66
N VAL A 456 12.86 -11.33 16.51
CA VAL A 456 11.79 -10.53 15.89
C VAL A 456 11.55 -10.95 14.45
N ARG A 457 12.64 -11.16 13.67
CA ARG A 457 12.57 -11.67 12.29
C ARG A 457 11.84 -13.01 12.22
N ASN A 458 12.18 -13.95 13.09
CA ASN A 458 11.55 -15.27 13.12
C ASN A 458 10.04 -15.16 13.39
N VAL A 459 9.65 -14.37 14.39
CA VAL A 459 8.24 -14.14 14.73
C VAL A 459 7.48 -13.55 13.54
N PHE A 460 8.06 -12.56 12.86
CA PHE A 460 7.38 -11.92 11.74
C PHE A 460 7.28 -12.83 10.51
N VAL A 461 8.37 -13.52 10.15
CA VAL A 461 8.39 -14.49 9.04
C VAL A 461 7.41 -15.64 9.30
N GLU A 462 7.31 -16.13 10.54
CA GLU A 462 6.35 -17.15 10.94
C GLU A 462 4.91 -16.68 10.78
N ALA A 463 4.58 -15.44 11.17
CA ALA A 463 3.26 -14.87 10.97
C ALA A 463 2.88 -14.81 9.47
N ILE A 464 3.80 -14.35 8.62
CA ILE A 464 3.64 -14.28 7.17
C ILE A 464 3.44 -15.69 6.57
N ALA A 465 4.29 -16.64 6.95
CA ALA A 465 4.23 -18.02 6.47
C ALA A 465 2.95 -18.73 6.92
N SER A 466 2.56 -18.55 8.18
CA SER A 466 1.33 -19.13 8.75
C SER A 466 0.10 -18.56 8.07
N PHE A 467 0.04 -17.24 7.87
CA PHE A 467 -1.05 -16.61 7.13
C PHE A 467 -1.13 -17.20 5.72
N ALA A 468 -0.02 -17.34 5.02
CA ALA A 468 -0.09 -17.83 3.66
C ALA A 468 -0.53 -19.30 3.54
N LYS A 469 -0.13 -20.12 4.52
CA LYS A 469 -0.49 -21.53 4.58
C LYS A 469 -1.92 -21.77 5.01
N HIS A 470 -2.33 -21.06 6.05
CA HIS A 470 -3.49 -21.41 6.87
C HIS A 470 -4.55 -20.30 6.94
N LYS A 471 -4.24 -19.09 6.44
CA LYS A 471 -5.06 -17.88 6.61
C LYS A 471 -5.32 -17.58 8.08
N LYS A 472 -4.34 -17.93 8.91
CA LYS A 472 -4.32 -17.79 10.37
C LYS A 472 -2.94 -17.32 10.80
N ILE A 473 -2.90 -16.64 11.94
CA ILE A 473 -1.66 -16.25 12.60
C ILE A 473 -1.79 -16.77 14.03
N SER A 474 -0.76 -17.46 14.52
CA SER A 474 -0.74 -18.00 15.88
C SER A 474 0.57 -17.61 16.53
N PHE A 475 0.51 -17.19 17.80
CA PHE A 475 1.67 -16.83 18.60
C PHE A 475 1.48 -17.43 20.01
N GLU A 476 2.50 -18.08 20.55
CA GLU A 476 2.46 -18.77 21.86
C GLU A 476 1.23 -19.68 22.06
N ASN A 477 0.91 -20.51 21.06
CA ASN A 477 -0.27 -21.40 21.04
C ASN A 477 -1.63 -20.68 21.10
N LYS A 478 -1.68 -19.37 20.89
CA LYS A 478 -2.91 -18.59 20.76
C LYS A 478 -3.08 -18.13 19.32
N ASP A 479 -4.24 -18.42 18.74
CA ASP A 479 -4.63 -17.86 17.44
C ASP A 479 -4.93 -16.37 17.63
N LEU A 480 -4.33 -15.53 16.78
CA LEU A 480 -4.73 -14.13 16.63
C LEU A 480 -6.17 -14.10 16.15
N PRO A 481 -7.12 -13.49 16.88
CA PRO A 481 -8.49 -13.38 16.41
C PRO A 481 -8.54 -12.46 15.19
N SER A 482 -9.42 -12.78 14.23
CA SER A 482 -9.68 -11.89 13.10
C SER A 482 -10.12 -10.52 13.61
N PHE A 483 -9.61 -9.47 12.96
CA PHE A 483 -10.01 -8.09 13.16
C PHE A 483 -11.53 -7.96 12.96
N SER A 484 -12.15 -7.17 13.83
CA SER A 484 -13.52 -6.71 13.71
C SER A 484 -13.63 -5.31 14.29
N SER A 485 -14.69 -4.58 13.94
CA SER A 485 -14.95 -3.23 14.44
C SER A 485 -15.09 -3.17 15.97
N SER A 486 -15.41 -4.29 16.64
CA SER A 486 -15.53 -4.35 18.09
C SER A 486 -14.20 -4.69 18.79
N ASN A 487 -13.45 -5.69 18.33
CA ASN A 487 -12.22 -6.11 19.00
C ASN A 487 -11.00 -5.24 18.65
N ASN A 488 -10.91 -4.77 17.41
CA ASN A 488 -9.77 -4.01 16.88
C ASN A 488 -8.41 -4.66 17.20
N ASN A 489 -8.35 -5.98 17.16
CA ASN A 489 -7.15 -6.75 17.52
C ASN A 489 -6.05 -6.55 16.49
N PHE A 490 -4.82 -6.46 16.96
CA PHE A 490 -3.64 -6.39 16.12
C PHE A 490 -2.46 -7.15 16.73
N PHE A 491 -1.53 -7.59 15.88
CA PHE A 491 -0.30 -8.23 16.31
C PHE A 491 0.81 -7.19 16.42
N GLN A 492 1.26 -6.92 17.64
CA GLN A 492 2.41 -6.06 17.89
C GLN A 492 3.69 -6.88 17.73
N ILE A 493 4.46 -6.56 16.70
CA ILE A 493 5.75 -7.19 16.41
C ILE A 493 6.84 -6.33 17.03
N SER A 494 7.44 -6.84 18.11
CA SER A 494 8.57 -6.22 18.82
C SER A 494 9.43 -7.34 19.41
N SER A 495 10.50 -7.00 20.15
CA SER A 495 11.27 -8.00 20.89
C SER A 495 10.47 -8.70 22.01
N ALA A 496 9.35 -8.13 22.42
CA ALA A 496 8.34 -8.79 23.25
C ALA A 496 6.98 -8.79 22.51
N PRO A 497 6.79 -9.66 21.51
CA PRO A 497 5.63 -9.63 20.63
C PRO A 497 4.35 -9.99 21.39
N LYS A 498 3.24 -9.32 21.03
CA LYS A 498 1.96 -9.42 21.76
C LYS A 498 0.76 -9.34 20.83
N ILE A 499 -0.31 -10.01 21.22
CA ILE A 499 -1.64 -9.77 20.65
C ILE A 499 -2.30 -8.69 21.49
N GLU A 500 -2.53 -7.53 20.88
CA GLU A 500 -3.13 -6.37 21.53
C GLU A 500 -4.48 -6.05 20.90
N SER A 501 -5.24 -5.18 21.55
CA SER A 501 -6.54 -4.69 21.06
C SER A 501 -6.52 -3.17 20.96
N ASN A 502 -7.54 -2.59 20.32
CA ASN A 502 -7.73 -1.14 20.28
C ASN A 502 -6.58 -0.37 19.61
N PHE A 503 -6.15 -0.84 18.42
CA PHE A 503 -5.11 -0.17 17.62
C PHE A 503 -5.34 1.34 17.52
N ARG A 504 -4.40 2.10 18.12
CA ARG A 504 -4.38 3.57 18.19
C ARG A 504 -5.77 4.15 18.47
N PHE A 505 -6.45 3.63 19.50
CA PHE A 505 -7.88 3.76 19.71
C PHE A 505 -8.44 5.17 19.48
N CYS A 506 -7.95 6.14 20.26
CA CYS A 506 -8.45 7.50 20.18
C CYS A 506 -7.96 8.26 18.96
N GLN A 507 -6.72 8.03 18.52
CA GLN A 507 -6.16 8.68 17.33
C GLN A 507 -6.95 8.27 16.08
N MET A 508 -7.23 6.98 15.91
CA MET A 508 -8.11 6.51 14.83
C MET A 508 -9.56 6.97 15.03
N GLY A 509 -10.00 7.14 16.28
CA GLY A 509 -11.26 7.81 16.58
C GLY A 509 -11.31 9.24 16.05
N LEU A 510 -10.23 9.99 16.25
CA LEU A 510 -10.10 11.39 15.82
C LEU A 510 -9.94 11.51 14.30
N TRP A 511 -8.99 10.77 13.71
CA TRP A 511 -8.66 10.77 12.29
C TRP A 511 -9.72 10.10 11.39
N ALA A 512 -10.54 9.21 11.95
CA ALA A 512 -11.66 8.61 11.23
C ALA A 512 -13.02 9.11 11.71
N GLY A 513 -13.10 10.10 12.61
CA GLY A 513 -14.34 10.69 13.12
C GLY A 513 -15.29 9.73 13.84
N LEU A 514 -14.77 8.68 14.49
CA LEU A 514 -15.56 7.65 15.15
C LEU A 514 -16.04 8.11 16.53
N ALA A 515 -17.27 8.63 16.59
CA ALA A 515 -17.90 9.12 17.81
C ALA A 515 -17.85 8.11 18.97
N ASP A 516 -18.20 6.84 18.72
CA ASP A 516 -18.23 5.80 19.75
C ASP A 516 -16.88 5.61 20.44
N ARG A 517 -15.77 5.82 19.71
CA ARG A 517 -14.42 5.79 20.30
C ARG A 517 -14.13 7.06 21.08
N LEU A 518 -14.48 8.21 20.53
CA LEU A 518 -14.21 9.52 21.13
C LEU A 518 -15.02 9.77 22.42
N GLN A 519 -16.16 9.10 22.59
CA GLN A 519 -16.97 9.12 23.82
C GLN A 519 -16.39 8.26 24.94
N ASP A 520 -15.45 7.36 24.63
CA ASP A 520 -14.84 6.50 25.63
C ASP A 520 -14.02 7.32 26.63
N ALA A 521 -14.03 6.91 27.90
CA ALA A 521 -13.33 7.60 28.96
C ALA A 521 -11.82 7.73 28.69
N GLN A 522 -11.21 6.81 27.94
CA GLN A 522 -9.80 6.85 27.56
C GLN A 522 -9.47 8.01 26.59
N CYS A 523 -10.48 8.54 25.88
CA CYS A 523 -10.32 9.61 24.89
C CYS A 523 -10.71 11.00 25.44
N LYS A 524 -10.99 11.11 26.75
CA LYS A 524 -11.35 12.38 27.42
C LYS A 524 -10.32 13.49 27.24
N VAL A 525 -9.06 13.17 26.95
CA VAL A 525 -8.01 14.16 26.68
C VAL A 525 -8.37 15.11 25.51
N PHE A 526 -9.22 14.67 24.58
CA PHE A 526 -9.69 15.51 23.46
C PHE A 526 -10.89 16.39 23.81
N ASN A 527 -11.51 16.18 24.99
CA ASN A 527 -12.62 16.98 25.53
C ASN A 527 -13.78 17.24 24.54
N ILE A 528 -14.21 16.20 23.84
CA ILE A 528 -15.26 16.30 22.80
C ILE A 528 -16.64 16.09 23.44
N LEU A 529 -17.56 17.05 23.27
CA LEU A 529 -18.88 17.01 23.91
C LEU A 529 -19.86 16.08 23.15
N ASP A 530 -20.73 15.38 23.88
CA ASP A 530 -21.75 14.47 23.30
C ASP A 530 -22.73 15.17 22.34
N SER A 531 -23.06 16.44 22.61
CA SER A 531 -23.90 17.27 21.74
C SER A 531 -23.25 17.53 20.38
N GLU A 532 -21.91 17.59 20.34
CA GLU A 532 -21.15 17.72 19.12
C GLU A 532 -21.13 16.39 18.38
N LEU A 533 -20.92 15.27 19.09
CA LEU A 533 -20.78 13.92 18.53
C LEU A 533 -22.03 13.39 17.81
N LYS A 534 -23.23 13.80 18.23
CA LYS A 534 -24.52 13.41 17.60
C LYS A 534 -24.66 13.78 16.12
N ASN A 535 -23.94 14.79 15.63
CA ASN A 535 -23.94 15.16 14.21
C ASN A 535 -22.99 14.29 13.36
N TYR A 536 -22.01 13.61 13.96
CA TYR A 536 -20.97 12.87 13.24
C TYR A 536 -21.36 11.41 12.92
N GLN A 537 -22.12 10.76 13.81
CA GLN A 537 -22.56 9.37 13.64
C GLN A 537 -23.40 9.16 12.36
N LYS A 538 -24.13 10.20 11.92
CA LYS A 538 -24.84 10.21 10.63
C LYS A 538 -23.85 10.27 9.45
N GLN A 539 -22.87 11.17 9.49
CA GLN A 539 -22.12 11.56 8.30
C GLN A 539 -21.10 10.50 7.81
N LEU A 540 -20.43 9.75 8.69
CA LEU A 540 -19.39 8.80 8.24
C LEU A 540 -19.96 7.60 7.47
N PHE A 541 -21.15 7.16 7.85
CA PHE A 541 -21.83 6.04 7.20
C PHE A 541 -22.91 6.47 6.20
N ASP A 542 -23.39 7.72 6.27
CA ASP A 542 -24.21 8.32 5.20
C ASP A 542 -23.34 8.73 3.97
N VAL A 543 -22.08 9.16 4.16
CA VAL A 543 -21.11 9.38 3.05
C VAL A 543 -20.69 8.05 2.39
N ALA A 544 -20.78 6.94 3.13
CA ALA A 544 -20.54 5.58 2.62
C ALA A 544 -21.80 4.91 2.01
N GLY A 545 -22.91 5.63 1.85
CA GLY A 545 -24.12 5.10 1.19
C GLY A 545 -24.76 3.90 1.88
N VAL A 546 -24.53 3.69 3.18
CA VAL A 546 -25.10 2.55 3.91
C VAL A 546 -26.55 2.87 4.32
N PRO A 547 -27.58 2.14 3.84
CA PRO A 547 -28.94 2.38 4.29
C PRO A 547 -29.09 2.00 5.77
N GLN A 548 -29.55 2.93 6.61
CA GLN A 548 -29.78 2.78 8.07
C GLN A 548 -30.72 1.63 8.52
N LYS A 549 -31.21 0.77 7.63
CA LYS A 549 -32.33 -0.15 7.94
C LYS A 549 -31.98 -1.40 8.76
N ASN A 550 -30.71 -1.66 9.10
CA ASN A 550 -30.31 -2.91 9.78
C ASN A 550 -29.40 -2.74 11.01
N LEU A 551 -29.67 -1.75 11.87
CA LEU A 551 -29.10 -1.75 13.23
C LEU A 551 -30.03 -2.49 14.20
N PRO A 552 -29.52 -3.41 15.05
CA PRO A 552 -30.31 -4.02 16.12
C PRO A 552 -30.84 -2.94 17.06
N LYS A 553 -32.15 -2.96 17.35
CA LYS A 553 -32.74 -2.08 18.35
C LYS A 553 -32.13 -2.40 19.71
N VAL A 554 -31.42 -1.44 20.30
CA VAL A 554 -30.99 -1.48 21.69
C VAL A 554 -32.26 -1.60 22.56
N PRO A 555 -32.32 -2.53 23.54
CA PRO A 555 -33.46 -2.61 24.45
C PRO A 555 -33.55 -1.34 25.28
N ASN A 556 -34.69 -0.64 25.18
CA ASN A 556 -35.02 0.46 26.08
C ASN A 556 -35.11 -0.07 27.51
N VAL A 557 -34.14 0.30 28.36
CA VAL A 557 -34.31 0.23 29.81
C VAL A 557 -35.23 1.38 30.20
N GLY A 558 -36.40 1.01 30.72
CA GLY A 558 -37.52 1.91 30.95
C GLY A 558 -37.25 2.95 32.03
N ILE A 559 -37.75 4.16 31.75
CA ILE A 559 -38.25 5.05 32.78
C ILE A 559 -39.69 5.33 32.38
N GLY A 560 -40.63 4.89 33.22
CA GLY A 560 -42.05 4.90 32.95
C GLY A 560 -42.70 6.28 33.05
N GLY A 561 -43.94 6.36 32.57
CA GLY A 561 -44.90 7.37 32.99
C GLY A 561 -45.68 8.04 31.87
N LEU A 562 -46.90 7.53 31.63
CA LEU A 562 -48.12 8.22 31.20
C LEU A 562 -48.12 9.15 29.97
N THR A 563 -48.98 8.76 29.01
CA THR A 563 -49.93 9.55 28.15
C THR A 563 -49.82 9.07 26.69
N SER A 564 -50.69 8.17 26.21
CA SER A 564 -52.11 8.28 25.85
C SER A 564 -52.27 8.29 24.32
N HIS A 565 -52.98 7.26 23.84
CA HIS A 565 -53.80 7.17 22.63
C HIS A 565 -53.80 8.32 21.62
N ILE A 566 -53.51 7.96 20.36
CA ILE A 566 -54.14 8.30 19.05
C ILE A 566 -53.20 7.63 18.02
N GLY A 567 -53.58 6.82 17.03
CA GLY A 567 -54.85 6.52 16.42
C GLY A 567 -54.56 5.50 15.30
N GLN A 568 -55.26 4.37 15.34
CA GLN A 568 -55.41 3.49 14.19
C GLN A 568 -56.05 4.29 13.05
N ASN A 569 -55.52 4.20 11.83
CA ASN A 569 -56.28 4.05 10.57
C ASN A 569 -55.37 4.21 9.34
N LEU A 570 -55.69 3.44 8.30
CA LEU A 570 -55.13 3.40 6.94
C LEU A 570 -53.85 2.53 6.80
N GLY A 571 -53.88 1.27 6.38
CA GLY A 571 -54.87 0.55 5.58
C GLY A 571 -54.54 0.58 4.08
N GLY A 572 -53.66 -0.33 3.66
CA GLY A 572 -53.84 -1.08 2.42
C GLY A 572 -53.15 -0.62 1.11
N ILE A 573 -52.70 -1.68 0.41
CA ILE A 573 -52.72 -1.90 -1.05
C ILE A 573 -51.41 -1.64 -1.85
N PHE A 574 -51.01 -2.71 -2.55
CA PHE A 574 -50.01 -2.91 -3.62
C PHE A 574 -48.55 -3.18 -3.17
N GLY A 575 -47.92 -4.34 -3.39
CA GLY A 575 -48.24 -5.52 -4.20
C GLY A 575 -47.36 -5.63 -5.45
N LYS A 576 -46.25 -6.39 -5.30
CA LYS A 576 -45.44 -7.13 -6.31
C LYS A 576 -45.60 -6.78 -7.81
N LYS A 577 -44.47 -6.47 -8.45
CA LYS A 577 -43.82 -7.39 -9.40
C LYS A 577 -42.32 -7.16 -9.42
#